data_AF-B3F563-F1
#
_entry.id   AF-B3F563-F1
#
_cell.length_a   1.000
_cell.length_b   1.000
_cell.length_c   1.000
_cell.angle_alpha   90.00
_cell.angle_beta   90.00
_cell.angle_gamma   90.00
#
_symmetry.space_group_name_H-M   'P 1'
#
loop_
_entity.id
_entity.type
_entity.pdbx_description
1 polymer ?
#
loop_
_entity_poly.entity_id
_entity_poly.type
_entity_poly.pdbx_seq_one_letter_code
_entity_poly.pdbx_strand_id
1 'polypeptide(L)' 'YATKESLPVIMVCASGGARMQEGSFSLMQMAKISTALYTHQLEKRLLYVSILTYPTTGGVTASFGMLGDIIIVEPKAY' A
#
# COMPACT_ATOMS: atom_id res chain seq x y z
N TYR A 1 7.04 -1.10 12.30
CA TYR A 1 8.40 -0.58 12.61
C TYR A 1 8.46 0.93 12.38
N ALA A 2 8.31 1.42 11.15
CA ALA A 2 8.40 2.86 10.85
C ALA A 2 7.48 3.74 11.72
N THR A 3 6.23 3.33 11.97
CA THR A 3 5.32 4.03 12.90
C THR A 3 5.86 4.15 14.33
N LYS A 4 6.61 3.15 14.81
CA LYS A 4 7.20 3.14 16.15
C LYS A 4 8.40 4.08 16.22
N GLU A 5 9.25 4.04 15.19
CA GLU A 5 10.46 4.86 15.10
C GLU A 5 10.19 6.26 14.53
N SER A 6 8.92 6.60 14.26
CA SER A 6 8.50 7.87 13.66
C SER A 6 9.21 8.20 12.33
N LEU A 7 9.39 7.18 11.49
CA LEU A 7 10.05 7.29 10.19
C LEU A 7 9.01 7.36 9.06
N PRO A 8 9.29 8.10 7.97
CA PRO A 8 8.47 8.04 6.76
C PRO A 8 8.56 6.67 6.09
N VAL A 9 7.54 6.32 5.33
CA VAL A 9 7.48 5.06 4.58
C VAL A 9 7.35 5.37 3.09
N ILE A 10 8.22 4.76 2.29
CA ILE A 10 8.08 4.73 0.83
C ILE A 10 7.85 3.28 0.42
N MET A 11 6.80 3.03 -0.34
CA MET A 11 6.44 1.70 -0.80
C MET A 11 6.40 1.65 -2.32
N VAL A 12 7.18 0.75 -2.90
CA VAL A 12 7.15 0.46 -4.33
C VAL A 12 6.19 -0.69 -4.56
N CYS A 13 5.13 -0.44 -5.30
CA CYS A 13 4.08 -1.40 -5.60
C CYS A 13 4.34 -2.01 -6.99
N ALA A 14 4.40 -3.33 -7.03
CA ALA A 14 4.33 -4.15 -8.23
C ALA A 14 3.56 -5.43 -7.89
N SER A 15 2.33 -5.57 -8.39
CA SER A 15 1.47 -6.72 -8.17
C SER A 15 0.48 -6.94 -9.31
N GLY A 16 0.26 -8.21 -9.66
CA GLY A 16 -0.82 -8.65 -10.55
C GLY A 16 -2.17 -8.86 -9.86
N GLY A 17 -2.30 -8.53 -8.57
CA GLY A 17 -3.54 -8.65 -7.80
C GLY A 17 -3.39 -9.48 -6.52
N ALA A 18 -4.53 -9.92 -5.98
CA ALA A 18 -4.57 -10.77 -4.80
C ALA A 18 -4.17 -12.21 -5.14
N ARG A 19 -3.43 -12.89 -4.25
CA ARG A 19 -2.96 -14.26 -4.47
C ARG A 19 -4.08 -15.26 -4.18
N MET A 20 -4.80 -15.68 -5.22
CA MET A 20 -6.00 -16.53 -5.09
C MET A 20 -5.76 -17.87 -4.39
N GLN A 21 -4.53 -18.39 -4.42
CA GLN A 21 -4.15 -19.64 -3.75
C GLN A 21 -4.32 -19.57 -2.22
N GLU A 22 -4.25 -18.37 -1.65
CA GLU A 22 -4.48 -18.14 -0.22
C GLU A 22 -5.96 -17.80 0.07
N GLY A 23 -6.81 -17.75 -0.95
CA GLY A 23 -8.25 -17.52 -0.82
C GLY A 23 -8.60 -16.21 -0.11
N SER A 24 -9.51 -16.28 0.87
CA SER A 24 -9.95 -15.12 1.65
C SER A 24 -8.83 -14.50 2.48
N PHE A 25 -7.76 -15.23 2.78
CA PHE A 25 -6.61 -14.69 3.50
C PHE A 25 -5.91 -13.58 2.73
N SER A 26 -5.82 -13.71 1.39
CA SER A 26 -5.28 -12.67 0.52
C SER A 26 -6.10 -11.38 0.57
N LEU A 27 -7.43 -11.49 0.64
CA LEU A 27 -8.32 -10.34 0.78
C LEU A 27 -8.12 -9.63 2.12
N MET A 28 -7.99 -10.40 3.21
CA MET A 28 -7.81 -9.84 4.56
C MET A 28 -6.50 -9.07 4.70
N GLN A 29 -5.47 -9.36 3.90
CA GLN A 29 -4.24 -8.56 3.90
C GLN A 29 -4.49 -7.10 3.50
N MET A 30 -5.45 -6.84 2.61
CA MET A 30 -5.83 -5.48 2.22
C MET A 30 -6.36 -4.69 3.43
N ALA A 31 -7.26 -5.29 4.21
CA ALA A 31 -7.79 -4.64 5.41
C ALA A 31 -6.68 -4.40 6.44
N LYS A 32 -5.82 -5.41 6.68
CA LYS A 32 -4.72 -5.33 7.65
C LYS A 32 -3.74 -4.21 7.37
N ILE A 33 -3.34 -4.03 6.11
CA ILE A 33 -2.36 -3.01 5.76
C ILE A 33 -2.99 -1.62 5.68
N SER A 34 -4.24 -1.51 5.22
CA SER A 34 -4.98 -0.24 5.23
C SER A 34 -5.18 0.30 6.65
N THR A 35 -5.49 -0.55 7.64
CA THR A 35 -5.59 -0.10 9.04
C THR A 35 -4.24 0.31 9.63
N ALA A 36 -3.16 -0.41 9.30
CA ALA A 36 -1.81 -0.02 9.73
C ALA A 36 -1.39 1.33 9.15
N LEU A 37 -1.72 1.60 7.88
CA LEU A 37 -1.48 2.88 7.21
C LEU A 37 -2.34 4.00 7.82
N TYR A 38 -3.61 3.73 8.09
CA TYR A 38 -4.49 4.68 8.80
C TYR A 38 -3.87 5.16 10.10
N THR A 39 -3.38 4.25 10.96
CA THR A 39 -2.69 4.63 12.20
C THR A 39 -1.38 5.37 11.93
N HIS A 40 -0.62 4.99 10.90
CA HIS A 40 0.63 5.67 10.54
C HIS A 40 0.40 7.14 10.12
N GLN A 41 -0.59 7.37 9.27
CA GLN A 41 -0.90 8.69 8.70
C GLN A 41 -1.70 9.55 9.67
N LEU A 42 -2.78 9.04 10.27
CA LEU A 42 -3.71 9.88 11.05
C LEU A 42 -3.32 10.01 12.51
N GLU A 43 -2.93 8.92 13.17
CA GLU A 43 -2.57 8.97 14.59
C GLU A 43 -1.17 9.53 14.81
N LYS A 44 -0.23 9.20 13.92
CA LYS A 44 1.18 9.64 14.04
C LYS A 44 1.59 10.76 13.09
N ARG A 45 0.76 11.11 12.09
CA ARG A 45 1.05 12.19 11.12
C ARG A 45 2.37 11.98 10.39
N LEU A 46 2.69 10.73 10.08
CA LEU A 46 3.91 10.34 9.38
C LEU A 46 3.64 10.18 7.88
N LEU A 47 4.62 10.55 7.08
CA LEU A 47 4.54 10.54 5.62
C LEU A 47 4.56 9.11 5.08
N TYR A 48 3.56 8.78 4.26
CA TYR A 48 3.51 7.59 3.44
C TYR A 48 3.47 7.94 1.95
N VAL A 49 4.46 7.46 1.19
CA VAL A 49 4.54 7.61 -0.26
C VAL A 49 4.37 6.26 -0.92
N SER A 50 3.43 6.18 -1.87
CA SER A 50 3.23 5.01 -2.72
C SER A 50 3.82 5.28 -4.10
N ILE A 51 4.65 4.36 -4.60
CA ILE A 51 5.23 4.39 -5.95
C ILE A 51 4.64 3.22 -6.73
N LEU A 52 3.75 3.52 -7.66
CA LEU A 52 3.09 2.53 -8.51
C LEU A 52 3.97 2.24 -9.73
N THR A 53 4.40 0.98 -9.84
CA THR A 53 5.17 0.47 -10.98
C THR A 53 4.38 -0.59 -11.72
N TYR A 54 4.79 -0.90 -12.95
CA TYR A 54 4.10 -1.87 -13.79
C TYR A 54 4.46 -3.32 -13.41
N PRO A 55 3.48 -4.24 -13.22
CA PRO A 55 2.03 -4.01 -13.09
C PRO A 55 1.64 -3.68 -11.65
N THR A 56 0.62 -2.83 -11.42
CA THR A 56 -0.04 -2.70 -10.10
C THR A 56 -1.55 -2.77 -10.27
N THR A 57 -2.12 -3.94 -10.00
CA THR A 57 -3.55 -4.22 -10.23
C THR A 57 -4.26 -4.83 -9.02
N GLY A 58 -5.59 -4.90 -9.09
CA GLY A 58 -6.43 -5.65 -8.15
C GLY A 58 -6.32 -5.15 -6.71
N GLY A 59 -6.09 -6.09 -5.78
CA GLY A 59 -6.12 -5.82 -4.35
C GLY A 59 -5.10 -4.79 -3.86
N VAL A 60 -3.94 -4.69 -4.53
CA VAL A 60 -2.90 -3.72 -4.15
C VAL A 60 -3.34 -2.30 -4.53
N THR A 61 -3.84 -2.10 -5.75
CA THR A 61 -4.39 -0.83 -6.21
C THR A 61 -5.59 -0.40 -5.39
N ALA A 62 -6.47 -1.35 -5.03
CA ALA A 62 -7.66 -1.08 -4.22
C ALA A 62 -7.38 -0.91 -2.71
N SER A 63 -6.12 -0.95 -2.29
CA SER A 63 -5.73 -0.75 -0.88
C SER A 63 -4.53 0.17 -0.78
N PHE A 64 -3.43 -0.28 -0.19
CA PHE A 64 -2.27 0.53 0.16
C PHE A 64 -1.64 1.27 -1.03
N GLY A 65 -1.75 0.74 -2.26
CA GLY A 65 -1.24 1.42 -3.44
C GLY A 65 -1.84 2.82 -3.65
N MET A 66 -3.13 3.00 -3.33
CA MET A 66 -3.86 4.26 -3.50
C MET A 66 -4.14 5.02 -2.19
N LEU A 67 -3.57 4.56 -1.07
CA LEU A 67 -3.72 5.21 0.24
C LEU A 67 -2.50 6.07 0.61
N GLY A 68 -1.57 6.30 -0.33
CA GLY A 68 -0.43 7.20 -0.15
C GLY A 68 -0.85 8.65 0.09
N ASP A 69 -0.15 9.36 0.98
CA ASP A 69 -0.24 10.83 1.06
C ASP A 69 0.24 11.46 -0.26
N ILE A 70 1.27 10.84 -0.85
CA ILE A 70 1.76 11.14 -2.19
C ILE A 70 1.78 9.82 -2.97
N ILE A 71 1.19 9.84 -4.17
CA ILE A 71 1.19 8.72 -5.09
C ILE A 71 2.01 9.13 -6.31
N ILE A 72 3.10 8.40 -6.55
CA ILE A 72 3.98 8.55 -7.70
C ILE A 72 3.72 7.36 -8.61
N VAL A 73 3.64 7.60 -9.91
CA VAL A 73 3.39 6.54 -10.90
C VAL A 73 4.50 6.57 -11.92
N GLU A 74 5.09 5.40 -12.20
CA GLU A 74 6.06 5.28 -13.28
C GLU A 74 5.38 5.50 -14.65
N PRO A 75 6.03 6.20 -15.61
CA PRO A 75 5.48 6.36 -16.95
C PRO A 75 5.08 5.02 -17.57
N LYS A 76 3.85 4.95 -18.11
CA LYS A 76 3.26 3.75 -18.73
C LYS A 76 2.95 2.59 -17.77
N ALA A 77 3.01 2.80 -16.46
CA ALA A 77 2.41 1.84 -15.53
C ALA A 77 0.89 1.81 -15.70
N TYR A 78 0.35 0.63 -15.99
CA TYR A 78 -1.09 0.34 -16.03
C TYR A 78 -1.52 -0.41 -14.76
#